data_AF-A0A0F7ZRF5-F1
#
_entry.id   AF-A0A0F7ZRF5-F1
#
_cell.length_a   1.000
_cell.length_b   1.000
_cell.length_c   1.000
_cell.angle_alpha   90.00
_cell.angle_beta   90.00
_cell.angle_gamma   90.00
#
_symmetry.space_group_name_H-M   'P 1'
#
loop_
_entity.id
_entity.type
_entity.pdbx_description
1 polymer ?
#
loop_
_entity_poly.entity_id
_entity_poly.type
_entity_poly.pdbx_seq_one_letter_code
_entity_poly.pdbx_strand_id
1 'polypeptide(L)'
;MTQSVEEAAFAVIHSRELAQRPHRSVKHSKKPLSIRVAATAYGVAPATLARAVKRLTSQETLAAPVGRPPIFNSDEDDAIVVYIMWMEQGGFPATRQQIEAAAMTLRRRRDPEASMLSRSWYRRWIEAHPQVRRSTVKAVERDRKSFEMTDIENLRKFFTRFRNLVERHKVGPSDIWNEDECGVRIGSIRERITVVVVRTTRHRRPEVIDPGNRESCTLIGAVNAVGDAMPPWVVFKVFPSESWAETEGSGDIRFARSDTGFSNAEITLDWVHHFNIVSWQRSARAQRTGKTLEQWFGCTAWCTNPNNLTASYCMFAGCGYVVTA
;
A
#
# COMPACT_ATOMS: atom_id res chain seq x y z
N MET A 1 -3.72 43.86 0.30
CA MET A 1 -3.65 45.35 0.30
C MET A 1 -2.18 45.69 0.06
N THR A 2 -1.85 46.67 -0.77
CA THR A 2 -0.44 47.04 -0.98
C THR A 2 0.07 47.87 0.19
N GLN A 3 1.36 47.76 0.53
CA GLN A 3 1.96 48.44 1.68
C GLN A 3 1.70 49.96 1.68
N SER A 4 1.82 50.61 0.52
CA SER A 4 1.52 52.04 0.34
C SER A 4 0.06 52.42 0.66
N VAL A 5 -0.91 51.52 0.42
CA VAL A 5 -2.33 51.75 0.76
C VAL A 5 -2.54 51.69 2.28
N GLU A 6 -1.80 50.83 2.99
CA GLU A 6 -1.89 50.69 4.45
C GLU A 6 -1.30 51.91 5.14
N GLU A 7 -0.10 52.32 4.74
CA GLU A 7 0.58 53.51 5.28
C GLU A 7 -0.27 54.78 5.08
N ALA A 8 -0.84 54.96 3.88
CA ALA A 8 -1.74 56.07 3.59
C ALA A 8 -3.02 56.03 4.44
N ALA A 9 -3.58 54.84 4.68
CA ALA A 9 -4.81 54.70 5.47
C ALA A 9 -4.55 54.98 6.96
N PHE A 10 -3.44 54.47 7.51
CA PHE A 10 -3.03 54.78 8.88
C PHE A 10 -2.73 56.26 9.09
N ALA A 11 -2.07 56.92 8.13
CA ALA A 11 -1.81 58.37 8.20
C ALA A 11 -3.11 59.19 8.29
N VAL A 12 -4.14 58.81 7.52
CA VAL A 12 -5.47 59.45 7.57
C VAL A 12 -6.18 59.19 8.89
N ILE A 13 -6.16 57.95 9.39
CA ILE A 13 -6.81 57.57 10.67
C ILE A 13 -6.13 58.28 11.84
N HIS A 14 -4.81 58.20 11.93
CA HIS A 14 -4.02 58.85 12.98
C HIS A 14 -4.20 60.38 12.97
N SER A 15 -4.27 61.01 11.79
CA SER A 15 -4.55 62.45 11.69
C SER A 15 -5.94 62.83 12.20
N ARG A 16 -6.95 61.95 12.02
CA ARG A 16 -8.31 62.19 12.52
C ARG A 16 -8.38 62.02 14.03
N GLU A 17 -7.70 61.02 14.59
CA GLU A 17 -7.59 60.80 16.03
C GLU A 17 -6.89 61.97 16.72
N LEU A 18 -5.77 62.46 16.16
CA LEU A 18 -5.07 63.64 16.67
C LEU A 18 -5.95 64.88 16.67
N ALA A 19 -6.81 65.06 15.65
CA ALA A 19 -7.73 66.19 15.57
C ALA A 19 -8.90 66.11 16.57
N GLN A 20 -9.21 64.91 17.09
CA GLN A 20 -10.28 64.68 18.07
C GLN A 20 -9.78 64.78 19.53
N ARG A 21 -8.47 64.83 19.78
CA ARG A 21 -7.92 64.96 21.13
C ARG A 21 -8.18 66.37 21.70
N PRO A 22 -8.65 66.51 22.95
CA PRO A 22 -8.89 67.82 23.55
C PRO A 22 -7.56 68.59 23.74
N HIS A 23 -7.44 69.76 23.10
CA HIS A 23 -6.24 70.58 23.19
C HIS A 23 -6.22 71.45 24.45
N ARG A 24 -5.17 71.28 25.27
CA ARG A 24 -4.73 72.32 26.23
C ARG A 24 -3.90 73.35 25.45
N SER A 25 -4.47 74.54 25.25
CA SER A 25 -3.85 75.79 24.78
C SER A 25 -2.93 75.74 23.55
N VAL A 26 -3.47 75.72 22.32
CA VAL A 26 -2.80 76.26 21.11
C VAL A 26 -3.84 76.90 20.18
N LYS A 27 -3.53 78.11 19.66
CA LYS A 27 -4.44 79.00 18.90
C LYS A 27 -4.77 78.58 17.44
N HIS A 28 -4.37 77.40 16.97
CA HIS A 28 -4.71 76.91 15.62
C HIS A 28 -4.96 75.40 15.62
N SER A 29 -6.20 74.96 15.34
CA SER A 29 -6.50 73.55 15.10
C SER A 29 -6.09 73.16 13.66
N LYS A 30 -5.18 72.19 13.51
CA LYS A 30 -4.84 71.64 12.19
C LYS A 30 -6.04 70.82 11.68
N LYS A 31 -6.56 71.17 10.50
CA LYS A 31 -7.61 70.37 9.85
C LYS A 31 -7.08 68.95 9.58
N PRO A 32 -7.88 67.90 9.83
CA PRO A 32 -7.44 66.53 9.62
C PRO A 32 -7.13 66.28 8.15
N LEU A 33 -6.16 65.40 7.89
CA LEU A 33 -5.71 65.02 6.55
C LEU A 33 -6.88 64.45 5.75
N SER A 34 -7.18 65.06 4.59
CA SER A 34 -8.24 64.56 3.71
C SER A 34 -7.78 63.35 2.91
N ILE A 35 -8.74 62.46 2.58
CA ILE A 35 -8.46 61.25 1.79
C ILE A 35 -7.84 61.60 0.43
N ARG A 36 -8.25 62.70 -0.21
CA ARG A 36 -7.70 63.11 -1.52
C ARG A 36 -6.24 63.55 -1.42
N VAL A 37 -5.89 64.29 -0.36
CA VAL A 37 -4.52 64.75 -0.13
C VAL A 37 -3.60 63.58 0.19
N ALA A 38 -4.05 62.65 1.04
CA ALA A 38 -3.30 61.43 1.33
C ALA A 38 -3.18 60.52 0.09
N ALA A 39 -4.23 60.38 -0.71
CA ALA A 39 -4.20 59.61 -1.95
C ALA A 39 -3.14 60.12 -2.93
N THR A 40 -3.05 61.44 -3.12
CA THR A 40 -2.02 62.06 -3.97
C THR A 40 -0.62 61.91 -3.38
N ALA A 41 -0.44 62.13 -2.07
CA ALA A 41 0.87 62.06 -1.42
C ALA A 41 1.49 60.66 -1.45
N TYR A 42 0.66 59.61 -1.36
CA TYR A 42 1.11 58.22 -1.34
C TYR A 42 0.98 57.52 -2.70
N GLY A 43 0.53 58.22 -3.74
CA GLY A 43 0.39 57.66 -5.09
C GLY A 43 -0.70 56.58 -5.22
N VAL A 44 -1.78 56.69 -4.45
CA VAL A 44 -2.86 55.70 -4.36
C VAL A 44 -4.16 56.27 -4.92
N ALA A 45 -4.98 55.43 -5.57
CA ALA A 45 -6.31 55.85 -6.01
C ALA A 45 -7.23 56.24 -4.82
N PRO A 46 -7.90 57.42 -4.83
CA PRO A 46 -8.72 57.88 -3.71
C PRO A 46 -9.82 56.91 -3.26
N ALA A 47 -10.43 56.19 -4.20
CA ALA A 47 -11.46 55.19 -3.90
C ALA A 47 -10.90 53.94 -3.19
N THR A 48 -9.65 53.58 -3.46
CA THR A 48 -8.96 52.47 -2.79
C THR A 48 -8.59 52.86 -1.37
N LEU A 49 -8.07 54.09 -1.17
CA LEU A 49 -7.75 54.62 0.15
C LEU A 49 -9.01 54.81 1.01
N ALA A 50 -10.11 55.32 0.45
CA ALA A 50 -11.37 55.47 1.19
C ALA A 50 -11.93 54.13 1.70
N ARG A 51 -11.85 53.08 0.87
CA ARG A 51 -12.25 51.72 1.26
C ARG A 51 -11.33 51.14 2.35
N ALA A 52 -10.03 51.35 2.23
CA ALA A 52 -9.05 50.91 3.24
C ALA A 52 -9.28 51.58 4.59
N VAL A 53 -9.48 52.90 4.62
CA VAL A 53 -9.79 53.66 5.84
C VAL A 53 -11.10 53.17 6.47
N LYS A 54 -12.17 52.99 5.68
CA LYS A 54 -13.45 52.45 6.18
C LYS A 54 -13.25 51.08 6.82
N ARG A 55 -12.55 50.17 6.15
CA ARG A 55 -12.27 48.81 6.63
C ARG A 55 -11.48 48.79 7.94
N LEU A 56 -10.52 49.72 8.11
CA LEU A 56 -9.70 49.80 9.31
C LEU A 56 -10.38 50.52 10.48
N THR A 57 -11.37 51.38 10.21
CA THR A 57 -12.08 52.14 11.25
C THR A 57 -13.34 51.43 11.74
N SER A 58 -13.98 50.61 10.89
CA SER A 58 -15.06 49.72 11.29
C SER A 58 -14.50 48.53 12.07
N GLN A 59 -14.99 48.27 13.28
CA GLN A 59 -14.78 47.02 14.04
C GLN A 59 -15.42 45.78 13.35
N GLU A 60 -15.53 45.78 12.02
CA GLU A 60 -15.92 44.59 11.28
C GLU A 60 -14.71 43.66 11.24
N THR A 61 -14.85 42.58 12.01
CA THR A 61 -14.02 41.39 12.01
C THR A 61 -13.55 41.03 10.59
N LEU A 62 -12.29 40.59 10.49
CA LEU A 62 -11.65 40.03 9.30
C LEU A 62 -12.70 39.40 8.37
N ALA A 63 -12.88 40.02 7.21
CA ALA A 63 -13.96 39.75 6.27
C ALA A 63 -14.33 38.25 6.20
N ALA A 64 -15.59 37.94 6.46
CA ALA A 64 -16.17 36.64 6.18
C ALA A 64 -15.77 36.20 4.74
N PRO A 65 -15.44 34.91 4.52
CA PRO A 65 -14.96 34.45 3.23
C PRO A 65 -15.96 34.84 2.15
N VAL A 66 -15.51 35.65 1.19
CA VAL A 66 -16.31 36.09 0.04
C VAL A 66 -16.52 34.87 -0.86
N GLY A 67 -17.68 34.23 -0.75
CA GLY A 67 -18.02 33.05 -1.53
C GLY A 67 -19.36 32.44 -1.13
N ARG A 68 -19.82 31.48 -1.94
CA ARG A 68 -20.97 30.64 -1.57
C ARG A 68 -20.63 29.90 -0.28
N PRO A 69 -21.53 29.86 0.71
CA PRO A 69 -21.33 29.06 1.92
C PRO A 69 -20.93 27.62 1.56
N PRO A 70 -19.98 27.01 2.31
CA PRO A 70 -19.64 25.61 2.14
C PRO A 70 -20.89 24.71 2.22
N ILE A 71 -20.86 23.58 1.51
CA ILE A 71 -21.98 22.63 1.49
C ILE A 71 -22.18 21.98 2.87
N PHE A 72 -21.09 21.82 3.62
CA PHE A 72 -21.04 21.24 4.95
C PHE A 72 -20.54 22.29 5.95
N ASN A 73 -21.09 22.30 7.16
CA ASN A 73 -20.53 23.08 8.27
C ASN A 73 -19.34 22.32 8.90
N SER A 74 -18.66 22.94 9.87
CA SER A 74 -17.48 22.34 10.52
C SER A 74 -17.79 20.97 11.13
N ASP A 75 -18.91 20.86 11.85
CA ASP A 75 -19.30 19.63 12.54
C ASP A 75 -19.61 18.49 11.55
N GLU A 76 -20.24 18.81 10.41
CA GLU A 76 -20.52 17.86 9.33
C GLU A 76 -19.23 17.40 8.64
N ASP A 77 -18.30 18.32 8.37
CA ASP A 77 -17.00 17.97 7.78
C ASP A 77 -16.18 17.08 8.74
N ASP A 78 -16.14 17.43 10.04
CA ASP A 78 -15.50 16.63 11.08
C ASP A 78 -16.16 15.25 11.22
N ALA A 79 -17.49 15.16 11.14
CA ALA A 79 -18.20 13.89 11.19
C ALA A 79 -17.83 12.97 10.01
N ILE A 80 -17.60 13.51 8.81
CA ILE A 80 -17.13 12.74 7.65
C ILE A 80 -15.70 12.24 7.90
N VAL A 81 -14.82 13.05 8.50
CA VAL A 81 -13.47 12.63 8.87
C VAL A 81 -13.51 11.51 9.91
N VAL A 82 -14.30 11.66 10.97
CA VAL A 82 -14.48 10.65 12.03
C VAL A 82 -15.04 9.35 11.45
N TYR A 83 -15.97 9.42 10.50
CA TYR A 83 -16.48 8.26 9.79
C TYR A 83 -15.37 7.51 9.04
N ILE A 84 -14.49 8.23 8.34
CA ILE A 84 -13.36 7.63 7.62
C ILE A 84 -12.40 6.94 8.61
N MET A 85 -12.07 7.61 9.73
CA MET A 85 -11.21 7.06 10.77
C MET A 85 -11.79 5.78 11.38
N TRP A 86 -13.10 5.78 11.67
CA TRP A 86 -13.79 4.62 12.22
C TRP A 86 -13.77 3.43 11.26
N MET A 87 -14.02 3.67 9.97
CA MET A 87 -13.95 2.65 8.92
C MET A 87 -12.53 2.08 8.78
N GLU A 88 -11.50 2.93 8.84
CA GLU A 88 -10.10 2.52 8.81
C GLU A 88 -9.72 1.67 10.02
N GLN A 89 -10.06 2.10 11.23
CA GLN A 89 -9.79 1.36 12.48
C GLN A 89 -10.50 0.01 12.50
N GLY A 90 -11.70 -0.08 11.90
CA GLY A 90 -12.43 -1.33 11.73
C GLY A 90 -11.79 -2.30 10.72
N GLY A 91 -10.75 -1.89 9.99
CA GLY A 91 -10.11 -2.71 8.95
C GLY A 91 -10.83 -2.68 7.60
N PHE A 92 -11.77 -1.75 7.41
CA PHE A 92 -12.55 -1.59 6.18
C PHE A 92 -12.43 -0.15 5.66
N PRO A 93 -11.27 0.29 5.14
CA PRO A 93 -11.09 1.67 4.67
C PRO A 93 -12.20 2.11 3.72
N ALA A 94 -12.78 3.29 3.99
CA ALA A 94 -13.96 3.76 3.27
C ALA A 94 -13.67 4.06 1.79
N THR A 95 -14.51 3.54 0.91
CA THR A 95 -14.48 3.87 -0.53
C THR A 95 -15.02 5.27 -0.79
N ARG A 96 -14.70 5.84 -1.97
CA ARG A 96 -15.29 7.11 -2.43
C ARG A 96 -16.82 7.10 -2.34
N GLN A 97 -17.46 6.00 -2.75
CA GLN A 97 -18.92 5.89 -2.75
C GLN A 97 -19.50 5.93 -1.35
N GLN A 98 -18.86 5.25 -0.38
CA GLN A 98 -19.26 5.28 1.02
C GLN A 98 -19.09 6.67 1.64
N ILE A 99 -18.01 7.37 1.32
CA ILE A 99 -17.78 8.76 1.79
C ILE A 99 -18.83 9.70 1.21
N GLU A 100 -19.09 9.64 -0.10
CA GLU A 100 -20.15 10.44 -0.76
C GLU A 100 -21.54 10.10 -0.19
N ALA A 101 -21.82 8.82 0.10
CA ALA A 101 -23.07 8.40 0.71
C ALA A 101 -23.22 8.93 2.15
N ALA A 102 -22.20 8.80 2.99
CA ALA A 102 -22.20 9.32 4.36
C ALA A 102 -22.40 10.84 4.39
N ALA A 103 -21.70 11.56 3.51
CA ALA A 103 -21.86 12.99 3.34
C ALA A 103 -23.28 13.37 2.86
N MET A 104 -23.86 12.61 1.93
CA MET A 104 -25.25 12.78 1.50
C MET A 104 -26.25 12.48 2.63
N THR A 105 -25.97 11.48 3.48
CA THR A 105 -26.81 11.17 4.64
C THR A 105 -26.85 12.34 5.62
N LEU A 106 -25.70 12.95 5.94
CA LEU A 106 -25.65 14.14 6.79
C LEU A 106 -26.44 15.30 6.16
N ARG A 107 -26.21 15.56 4.86
CA ARG A 107 -26.89 16.64 4.15
C ARG A 107 -28.41 16.45 4.09
N ARG A 108 -28.89 15.22 3.84
CA ARG A 108 -30.32 14.90 3.78
C ARG A 108 -31.04 14.96 5.13
N ARG A 109 -30.32 14.79 6.23
CA ARG A 109 -30.90 15.01 7.57
C ARG A 109 -31.25 16.47 7.82
N ARG A 110 -30.50 17.41 7.23
CA ARG A 110 -30.77 18.85 7.29
C ARG A 110 -31.78 19.28 6.22
N ASP A 111 -31.66 18.74 5.01
CA ASP A 111 -32.49 19.08 3.85
C ASP A 111 -32.87 17.78 3.10
N PRO A 112 -34.06 17.21 3.33
CA PRO A 112 -34.48 15.96 2.71
C PRO A 112 -34.44 15.95 1.18
N GLU A 113 -34.67 17.10 0.55
CA GLU A 113 -34.69 17.28 -0.90
C GLU A 113 -33.32 17.70 -1.47
N ALA A 114 -32.25 17.58 -0.67
CA ALA A 114 -30.91 17.96 -1.06
C ALA A 114 -30.45 17.23 -2.34
N SER A 115 -30.06 18.03 -3.33
CA SER A 115 -29.47 17.55 -4.58
C SER A 115 -28.16 16.77 -4.36
N MET A 116 -27.85 15.85 -5.27
CA MET A 116 -26.62 15.05 -5.21
C MET A 116 -25.35 15.91 -5.15
N LEU A 117 -24.30 15.39 -4.52
CA LEU A 117 -22.98 16.03 -4.51
C LEU A 117 -22.43 16.15 -5.94
N SER A 118 -21.78 17.28 -6.23
CA SER A 118 -21.15 17.49 -7.53
C SER A 118 -20.04 16.45 -7.77
N ARG A 119 -19.80 16.09 -9.04
CA ARG A 119 -18.74 15.10 -9.42
C ARG A 119 -17.35 15.45 -8.89
N SER A 120 -17.06 16.75 -8.71
CA SER A 120 -15.78 17.27 -8.23
C SER A 120 -15.71 17.48 -6.72
N TRP A 121 -16.82 17.25 -5.98
CA TRP A 121 -16.87 17.42 -4.54
C TRP A 121 -15.83 16.56 -3.83
N TYR A 122 -15.83 15.25 -4.07
CA TYR A 122 -14.92 14.32 -3.40
C TYR A 122 -13.45 14.71 -3.57
N ARG A 123 -13.07 15.12 -4.79
CA ARG A 123 -11.69 15.55 -5.06
C ARG A 123 -11.32 16.78 -4.23
N ARG A 124 -12.15 17.82 -4.27
CA ARG A 124 -11.92 19.07 -3.53
C ARG A 124 -11.97 18.88 -2.02
N TRP A 125 -12.87 18.02 -1.55
CA TRP A 125 -13.00 17.71 -0.13
C TRP A 125 -11.72 17.05 0.40
N ILE A 126 -11.18 16.06 -0.30
CA ILE A 126 -9.89 15.45 0.06
C ILE A 126 -8.74 16.47 -0.01
N GLU A 127 -8.72 17.37 -1.01
CA GLU A 127 -7.70 18.43 -1.11
C GLU A 127 -7.77 19.43 0.06
N ALA A 128 -8.97 19.68 0.60
CA ALA A 128 -9.19 20.56 1.74
C ALA A 128 -8.91 19.88 3.10
N HIS A 129 -8.81 18.55 3.15
CA HIS A 129 -8.62 17.76 4.37
C HIS A 129 -7.27 17.02 4.31
N PRO A 130 -6.14 17.69 4.57
CA PRO A 130 -4.79 17.11 4.43
C PRO A 130 -4.54 15.91 5.37
N GLN A 131 -5.33 15.75 6.43
CA GLN A 131 -5.31 14.58 7.31
C GLN A 131 -5.83 13.31 6.64
N VAL A 132 -6.60 13.41 5.55
CA VAL A 132 -7.12 12.26 4.80
C VAL A 132 -6.28 12.03 3.55
N ARG A 133 -5.69 10.84 3.43
CA ARG A 133 -4.85 10.46 2.28
C ARG A 133 -5.48 9.34 1.46
N ARG A 134 -5.35 9.43 0.14
CA ARG A 134 -5.67 8.31 -0.77
C ARG A 134 -4.58 7.25 -0.69
N SER A 135 -4.99 6.01 -0.46
CA SER A 135 -4.11 4.83 -0.46
C SER A 135 -4.79 3.66 -1.16
N THR A 136 -4.00 2.66 -1.52
CA THR A 136 -4.49 1.38 -2.06
C THR A 136 -4.55 0.35 -0.93
N VAL A 137 -5.66 -0.38 -0.84
CA VAL A 137 -5.80 -1.47 0.12
C VAL A 137 -4.91 -2.64 -0.34
N LYS A 138 -4.16 -3.22 0.59
CA LYS A 138 -3.53 -4.53 0.43
C LYS A 138 -4.36 -5.53 1.23
N ALA A 139 -4.83 -6.58 0.58
CA ALA A 139 -5.45 -7.69 1.30
C ALA A 139 -4.39 -8.31 2.24
N VAL A 140 -4.75 -8.44 3.50
CA VAL A 140 -3.94 -9.10 4.52
C VAL A 140 -4.78 -10.25 5.04
N GLU A 141 -4.19 -11.43 5.09
CA GLU A 141 -4.85 -12.62 5.61
C GLU A 141 -5.26 -12.43 7.05
N ARG A 142 -6.49 -12.84 7.37
CA ARG A 142 -7.07 -12.70 8.70
C ARG A 142 -6.22 -13.41 9.75
N ASP A 143 -5.76 -14.61 9.44
CA ASP A 143 -5.03 -15.45 10.39
C ASP A 143 -3.63 -14.90 10.64
N ARG A 144 -2.95 -14.38 9.60
CA ARG A 144 -1.70 -13.61 9.74
C ARG A 144 -1.89 -12.42 10.68
N LYS A 145 -2.96 -11.64 10.46
CA LYS A 145 -3.26 -10.44 11.26
C LYS A 145 -3.64 -10.81 12.71
N SER A 146 -4.32 -11.93 12.91
CA SER A 146 -4.62 -12.47 14.24
C SER A 146 -3.34 -12.89 14.96
N PHE A 147 -2.46 -13.63 14.29
CA PHE A 147 -1.20 -14.10 14.83
C PHE A 147 -0.25 -12.95 15.22
N GLU A 148 -0.13 -11.92 14.35
CA GLU A 148 0.65 -10.71 14.63
C GLU A 148 0.17 -9.97 15.90
N MET A 149 -1.13 -10.05 16.24
CA MET A 149 -1.68 -9.39 17.42
C MET A 149 -1.54 -10.20 18.72
N THR A 150 -1.51 -11.52 18.66
CA THR A 150 -1.60 -12.38 19.85
C THR A 150 -0.29 -13.10 20.19
N ASP A 151 0.57 -13.36 19.20
CA ASP A 151 1.59 -14.41 19.36
C ASP A 151 3.02 -14.01 19.00
N ILE A 152 3.36 -12.76 19.27
CA ILE A 152 4.73 -12.24 19.11
C ILE A 152 5.73 -13.06 19.95
N GLU A 153 5.30 -13.58 21.10
CA GLU A 153 6.18 -14.32 22.00
C GLU A 153 6.52 -15.73 21.48
N ASN A 154 5.57 -16.49 20.91
CA ASN A 154 5.94 -17.77 20.28
C ASN A 154 6.79 -17.54 19.04
N LEU A 155 6.56 -16.48 18.27
CA LEU A 155 7.42 -16.11 17.16
C LEU A 155 8.86 -15.83 17.61
N ARG A 156 9.04 -15.07 18.70
CA ARG A 156 10.36 -14.83 19.30
C ARG A 156 11.02 -16.12 19.78
N LYS A 157 10.27 -17.00 20.45
CA LYS A 157 10.78 -18.32 20.89
C LYS A 157 11.22 -19.17 19.71
N PHE A 158 10.44 -19.19 18.63
CA PHE A 158 10.78 -19.90 17.40
C PHE A 158 12.10 -19.40 16.83
N PHE A 159 12.24 -18.09 16.56
CA PHE A 159 13.47 -17.55 15.97
C PHE A 159 14.68 -17.64 16.90
N THR A 160 14.48 -17.60 18.22
CA THR A 160 15.56 -17.84 19.19
C THR A 160 16.05 -19.29 19.11
N ARG A 161 15.13 -20.26 19.10
CA ARG A 161 15.47 -21.69 18.94
C ARG A 161 16.13 -21.96 17.58
N PHE A 162 15.59 -21.38 16.52
CA PHE A 162 16.15 -21.47 15.17
C PHE A 162 17.60 -20.96 15.13
N ARG A 163 17.85 -19.76 15.67
CA ARG A 163 19.20 -19.20 15.77
C ARG A 163 20.16 -20.12 16.54
N ASN A 164 19.74 -20.61 17.70
CA ASN A 164 20.57 -21.52 18.50
C ASN A 164 20.92 -22.81 17.74
N LEU A 165 19.99 -23.35 16.94
CA LEU A 165 20.23 -24.52 16.10
C LEU A 165 21.20 -24.20 14.96
N VAL A 166 21.01 -23.07 14.28
CA VAL A 166 21.90 -22.59 13.20
C VAL A 166 23.33 -22.47 13.72
N GLU A 167 23.52 -21.84 14.88
CA GLU A 167 24.83 -21.68 15.52
C GLU A 167 25.43 -23.02 15.96
N ARG A 168 24.66 -23.83 16.70
CA ARG A 168 25.11 -25.12 17.23
C ARG A 168 25.55 -26.09 16.14
N HIS A 169 24.80 -26.17 15.05
CA HIS A 169 25.07 -27.09 13.93
C HIS A 169 25.88 -26.44 12.80
N LYS A 170 26.33 -25.20 13.00
CA LYS A 170 27.11 -24.40 12.03
C LYS A 170 26.44 -24.37 10.65
N VAL A 171 25.12 -24.26 10.62
CA VAL A 171 24.31 -24.26 9.40
C VAL A 171 24.62 -22.98 8.63
N GLY A 172 25.17 -23.11 7.43
CA GLY A 172 25.53 -21.97 6.60
C GLY A 172 24.34 -21.44 5.80
N PRO A 173 24.43 -20.24 5.21
CA PRO A 173 23.40 -19.72 4.32
C PRO A 173 23.07 -20.65 3.13
N SER A 174 24.04 -21.39 2.60
CA SER A 174 23.83 -22.40 1.54
C SER A 174 22.97 -23.59 1.97
N ASP A 175 22.84 -23.79 3.28
CA ASP A 175 22.15 -24.93 3.90
C ASP A 175 20.74 -24.52 4.37
N ILE A 176 20.38 -23.23 4.31
CA ILE A 176 19.08 -22.71 4.70
C ILE A 176 18.26 -22.48 3.43
N TRP A 177 17.22 -23.29 3.25
CA TRP A 177 16.33 -23.24 2.09
C TRP A 177 14.95 -22.77 2.50
N ASN A 178 14.34 -21.92 1.67
CA ASN A 178 12.92 -21.60 1.71
C ASN A 178 12.25 -22.31 0.53
N GLU A 179 11.19 -23.06 0.82
CA GLU A 179 10.32 -23.68 -0.16
C GLU A 179 8.94 -23.02 -0.09
N ASP A 180 8.28 -22.94 -1.24
CA ASP A 180 6.92 -22.41 -1.33
C ASP A 180 6.18 -23.03 -2.52
N GLU A 181 4.86 -23.14 -2.38
CA GLU A 181 3.95 -23.63 -3.41
C GLU A 181 3.13 -22.47 -3.96
N CYS A 182 3.12 -22.30 -5.28
CA CYS A 182 2.25 -21.33 -5.93
C CYS A 182 1.35 -21.96 -6.99
N GLY A 183 0.06 -21.62 -6.96
CA GLY A 183 -0.89 -21.99 -8.00
C GLY A 183 -0.73 -21.11 -9.22
N VAL A 184 -0.48 -21.71 -10.38
CA VAL A 184 -0.39 -21.04 -11.67
C VAL A 184 -1.65 -21.37 -12.47
N ARG A 185 -2.47 -20.35 -12.75
CA ARG A 185 -3.65 -20.50 -13.60
C ARG A 185 -3.27 -20.51 -15.07
N ILE A 186 -3.57 -21.61 -15.75
CA ILE A 186 -3.38 -21.76 -17.20
C ILE A 186 -4.51 -21.01 -17.90
N GLY A 187 -4.19 -20.35 -19.03
CA GLY A 187 -5.19 -19.68 -19.87
C GLY A 187 -5.76 -18.36 -19.31
N SER A 188 -5.24 -17.86 -18.18
CA SER A 188 -5.74 -16.62 -17.59
C SER A 188 -5.08 -15.38 -18.19
N ILE A 189 -5.83 -14.63 -19.00
CA ILE A 189 -5.39 -13.32 -19.50
C ILE A 189 -5.47 -12.31 -18.34
N ARG A 190 -4.38 -11.60 -18.06
CA ARG A 190 -4.41 -10.50 -17.08
C ARG A 190 -5.26 -9.36 -17.64
N GLU A 191 -6.19 -8.82 -16.85
CA GLU A 191 -7.11 -7.74 -17.26
C GLU A 191 -6.43 -6.42 -17.71
N ARG A 192 -5.11 -6.30 -17.53
CA ARG A 192 -4.32 -5.09 -17.83
C ARG A 192 -3.14 -5.37 -18.76
N ILE A 193 -3.40 -6.00 -19.90
CA ILE A 193 -2.42 -6.07 -20.99
C ILE A 193 -2.64 -4.85 -21.90
N THR A 194 -1.55 -4.15 -22.22
CA THR A 194 -1.58 -3.07 -23.21
C THR A 194 -1.52 -3.70 -24.59
N VAL A 195 -2.56 -3.50 -25.40
CA VAL A 195 -2.67 -4.07 -26.75
C VAL A 195 -2.66 -2.96 -27.79
N VAL A 196 -2.07 -3.23 -28.95
CA VAL A 196 -2.13 -2.35 -30.12
C VAL A 196 -3.35 -2.74 -30.94
N VAL A 197 -4.23 -1.77 -31.26
CA VAL A 197 -5.46 -2.02 -32.02
C VAL A 197 -5.53 -1.14 -33.26
N VAL A 198 -5.97 -1.73 -34.37
CA VAL A 198 -6.18 -1.03 -35.64
C VAL A 198 -7.55 -0.36 -35.57
N ARG A 199 -7.59 0.89 -35.08
CA ARG A 199 -8.77 1.78 -35.01
C ARG A 199 -9.82 1.39 -33.94
N THR A 200 -9.94 2.20 -32.89
CA THR A 200 -11.04 2.09 -31.92
C THR A 200 -12.33 2.60 -32.56
N THR A 201 -13.34 1.75 -32.77
CA THR A 201 -14.71 2.25 -32.70
C THR A 201 -14.87 2.83 -31.30
N ARG A 202 -15.21 4.13 -31.20
CA ARG A 202 -15.18 4.94 -29.96
C ARG A 202 -15.97 4.35 -28.76
N HIS A 203 -16.73 3.29 -28.99
CA HIS A 203 -17.69 2.71 -28.06
C HIS A 203 -17.49 1.20 -27.80
N ARG A 204 -16.47 0.54 -28.36
CA ARG A 204 -16.21 -0.88 -28.07
C ARG A 204 -14.82 -1.07 -27.49
N ARG A 205 -14.74 -1.75 -26.34
CA ARG A 205 -13.46 -2.14 -25.75
C ARG A 205 -12.86 -3.26 -26.58
N PRO A 206 -11.53 -3.32 -26.77
CA PRO A 206 -10.87 -4.48 -27.34
C PRO A 206 -11.22 -5.72 -26.50
N GLU A 207 -11.64 -6.79 -27.18
CA GLU A 207 -12.01 -8.08 -26.58
C GLU A 207 -10.94 -9.10 -26.97
N VAL A 208 -10.51 -9.92 -26.03
CA VAL A 208 -9.68 -11.11 -26.30
C VAL A 208 -10.52 -12.32 -25.91
N ILE A 209 -10.48 -13.37 -26.72
CA ILE A 209 -11.19 -14.62 -26.45
C ILE A 209 -10.54 -15.26 -25.22
N ASP A 210 -11.32 -15.39 -24.13
CA ASP A 210 -10.94 -16.21 -22.98
C ASP A 210 -11.00 -17.68 -23.43
N PRO A 211 -9.89 -18.45 -23.36
CA PRO A 211 -9.89 -19.86 -23.73
C PRO A 211 -10.85 -20.70 -22.87
N GLY A 212 -11.42 -20.15 -21.79
CA GLY A 212 -12.43 -20.79 -20.96
C GLY A 212 -11.88 -21.88 -20.05
N ASN A 213 -10.73 -22.48 -20.42
CA ASN A 213 -9.97 -23.35 -19.54
C ASN A 213 -9.35 -22.51 -18.40
N ARG A 214 -9.70 -22.86 -17.17
CA ARG A 214 -9.24 -22.22 -15.92
C ARG A 214 -8.47 -23.19 -15.04
N GLU A 215 -8.04 -24.32 -15.60
CA GLU A 215 -7.20 -25.27 -14.90
C GLU A 215 -5.96 -24.60 -14.36
N SER A 216 -5.57 -24.99 -13.15
CA SER A 216 -4.33 -24.57 -12.51
C SER A 216 -3.36 -25.72 -12.48
N CYS A 217 -2.07 -25.40 -12.59
CA CYS A 217 -1.00 -26.26 -12.15
C CYS A 217 -0.40 -25.70 -10.87
N THR A 218 0.21 -26.58 -10.09
CA THR A 218 0.97 -26.21 -8.90
C THR A 218 2.45 -26.11 -9.29
N LEU A 219 3.11 -25.04 -8.88
CA LEU A 219 4.55 -24.86 -8.97
C LEU A 219 5.14 -24.90 -7.56
N ILE A 220 6.03 -25.85 -7.32
CA ILE A 220 6.81 -25.94 -6.08
C ILE A 220 8.22 -25.45 -6.39
N GLY A 221 8.66 -24.41 -5.68
CA GLY A 221 9.97 -23.79 -5.85
C GLY A 221 10.72 -23.71 -4.54
N ALA A 222 12.04 -23.86 -4.58
CA ALA A 222 12.88 -23.69 -3.40
C ALA A 222 14.16 -22.91 -3.71
N VAL A 223 14.56 -22.02 -2.81
CA VAL A 223 15.74 -21.16 -2.94
C VAL A 223 16.49 -21.10 -1.62
N ASN A 224 17.82 -21.15 -1.64
CA ASN A 224 18.62 -20.99 -0.43
C ASN A 224 18.98 -19.53 -0.12
N ALA A 225 19.51 -19.29 1.09
CA ALA A 225 19.87 -17.95 1.53
C ALA A 225 21.08 -17.33 0.82
N VAL A 226 21.78 -18.08 -0.06
CA VAL A 226 22.81 -17.51 -0.97
C VAL A 226 22.28 -17.19 -2.36
N GLY A 227 21.04 -17.61 -2.69
CA GLY A 227 20.38 -17.34 -3.97
C GLY A 227 20.38 -18.50 -4.96
N ASP A 228 20.84 -19.69 -4.58
CA ASP A 228 20.73 -20.88 -5.43
C ASP A 228 19.28 -21.39 -5.44
N ALA A 229 18.71 -21.62 -6.63
CA ALA A 229 17.34 -22.08 -6.80
C ALA A 229 17.27 -23.54 -7.29
N MET A 230 16.53 -24.40 -6.57
CA MET A 230 16.27 -25.76 -7.02
C MET A 230 15.50 -25.76 -8.34
N PRO A 231 15.68 -26.81 -9.17
CA PRO A 231 14.82 -27.00 -10.32
C PRO A 231 13.36 -27.06 -9.86
N PRO A 232 12.46 -26.28 -10.48
CA PRO A 232 11.08 -26.21 -10.02
C PRO A 232 10.36 -27.52 -10.33
N TRP A 233 9.36 -27.82 -9.51
CA TRP A 233 8.44 -28.93 -9.71
C TRP A 233 7.11 -28.39 -10.18
N VAL A 234 6.64 -28.86 -11.32
CA VAL A 234 5.34 -28.49 -11.88
C VAL A 234 4.40 -29.68 -11.81
N VAL A 235 3.36 -29.55 -10.99
CA VAL A 235 2.33 -30.56 -10.79
C VAL A 235 1.14 -30.23 -11.69
N PHE A 236 0.83 -31.14 -12.60
CA PHE A 236 -0.29 -31.01 -13.52
C PHE A 236 -1.44 -31.93 -13.15
N LYS A 237 -2.67 -31.49 -13.43
CA LYS A 237 -3.84 -32.40 -13.40
C LYS A 237 -3.80 -33.36 -14.59
N VAL A 238 -3.59 -32.79 -15.77
CA VAL A 238 -3.43 -33.47 -17.04
C VAL A 238 -2.17 -32.90 -17.67
N PHE A 239 -1.27 -33.78 -18.12
CA PHE A 239 -0.11 -33.29 -18.86
C PHE A 239 -0.58 -32.62 -20.15
N PRO A 240 0.00 -31.47 -20.50
CA PRO A 240 -0.48 -30.75 -21.68
C PRO A 240 -0.20 -31.57 -22.94
N SER A 241 -1.17 -31.62 -23.86
CA SER A 241 -1.15 -32.50 -25.03
C SER A 241 -0.32 -31.99 -26.20
N GLU A 242 0.09 -30.73 -26.19
CA GLU A 242 0.92 -30.13 -27.26
C GLU A 242 2.40 -30.51 -27.09
N SER A 243 3.12 -30.59 -28.20
CA SER A 243 4.57 -30.84 -28.19
C SER A 243 5.29 -29.71 -27.46
N TRP A 244 6.01 -30.05 -26.39
CA TRP A 244 6.85 -29.13 -25.62
C TRP A 244 8.26 -28.99 -26.20
N ALA A 245 8.54 -29.61 -27.34
CA ALA A 245 9.88 -29.64 -27.94
C ALA A 245 10.41 -28.24 -28.30
N GLU A 246 9.51 -27.26 -28.49
CA GLU A 246 9.85 -25.87 -28.81
C GLU A 246 9.84 -24.94 -27.58
N THR A 247 9.51 -25.46 -26.39
CA THR A 247 9.50 -24.65 -25.17
C THR A 247 10.92 -24.49 -24.63
N GLU A 248 11.40 -23.26 -24.56
CA GLU A 248 12.65 -22.92 -23.87
C GLU A 248 12.47 -23.13 -22.35
N GLY A 249 12.86 -24.32 -21.87
CA GLY A 249 12.83 -24.70 -20.47
C GLY A 249 14.16 -25.31 -20.05
N SER A 250 14.54 -25.12 -18.79
CA SER A 250 15.70 -25.82 -18.23
C SER A 250 15.40 -27.32 -18.18
N GLY A 251 16.33 -28.15 -18.64
CA GLY A 251 16.13 -29.62 -18.71
C GLY A 251 16.05 -30.32 -17.35
N ASP A 252 16.22 -29.57 -16.25
CA ASP A 252 16.14 -30.05 -14.89
C ASP A 252 14.76 -29.85 -14.23
N ILE A 253 13.82 -29.15 -14.91
CA ILE A 253 12.43 -29.00 -14.44
C ILE A 253 11.82 -30.39 -14.22
N ARG A 254 11.17 -30.57 -13.07
CA ARG A 254 10.49 -31.81 -12.72
C ARG A 254 9.00 -31.68 -12.96
N PHE A 255 8.43 -32.70 -13.58
CA PHE A 255 7.01 -32.78 -13.84
C PHE A 255 6.39 -33.89 -13.01
N ALA A 256 5.31 -33.56 -12.31
CA ALA A 256 4.50 -34.50 -11.57
C ALA A 256 3.04 -34.39 -11.99
N ARG A 257 2.26 -35.43 -11.68
CA ARG A 257 0.83 -35.45 -11.98
C ARG A 257 0.03 -35.87 -10.76
N SER A 258 -1.09 -35.21 -10.52
CA SER A 258 -2.09 -35.61 -9.54
C SER A 258 -3.49 -35.43 -10.12
N ASP A 259 -4.50 -36.13 -9.61
CA ASP A 259 -5.88 -35.99 -10.12
C ASP A 259 -6.50 -34.62 -9.84
N THR A 260 -5.93 -33.88 -8.90
CA THR A 260 -6.41 -32.56 -8.48
C THR A 260 -5.59 -31.41 -9.10
N GLY A 261 -4.39 -31.69 -9.59
CA GLY A 261 -3.42 -30.68 -10.01
C GLY A 261 -2.66 -30.01 -8.85
N PHE A 262 -2.92 -30.42 -7.61
CA PHE A 262 -2.21 -29.98 -6.41
C PHE A 262 -1.15 -31.01 -5.98
N SER A 263 -0.21 -30.58 -5.14
CA SER A 263 0.71 -31.48 -4.45
C SER A 263 -0.05 -32.47 -3.55
N ASN A 264 0.54 -33.65 -3.32
CA ASN A 264 0.02 -34.66 -2.41
C ASN A 264 1.20 -35.30 -1.65
N ALA A 265 0.91 -36.16 -0.66
CA ALA A 265 1.94 -36.73 0.19
C ALA A 265 3.04 -37.49 -0.58
N GLU A 266 2.70 -38.16 -1.68
CA GLU A 266 3.65 -38.90 -2.52
C GLU A 266 4.58 -37.93 -3.27
N ILE A 267 3.99 -36.92 -3.92
CA ILE A 267 4.74 -35.86 -4.63
C ILE A 267 5.65 -35.10 -3.66
N THR A 268 5.15 -34.75 -2.48
CA THR A 268 5.93 -34.06 -1.45
C THR A 268 7.08 -34.94 -0.95
N LEU A 269 6.87 -36.25 -0.78
CA LEU A 269 7.93 -37.16 -0.37
C LEU A 269 9.02 -37.28 -1.44
N ASP A 270 8.63 -37.43 -2.71
CA ASP A 270 9.58 -37.45 -3.83
C ASP A 270 10.34 -36.12 -3.93
N TRP A 271 9.65 -34.99 -3.68
CA TRP A 271 10.28 -33.68 -3.59
C TRP A 271 11.30 -33.63 -2.45
N VAL A 272 11.00 -34.18 -1.26
CA VAL A 272 11.95 -34.24 -0.13
C VAL A 272 13.19 -35.06 -0.49
N HIS A 273 13.03 -36.19 -1.19
CA HIS A 273 14.17 -36.98 -1.67
C HIS A 273 15.02 -36.20 -2.66
N HIS A 274 14.38 -35.47 -3.58
CA HIS A 274 15.07 -34.60 -4.51
C HIS A 274 15.77 -33.44 -3.81
N PHE A 275 15.12 -32.83 -2.81
CA PHE A 275 15.66 -31.79 -1.94
C PHE A 275 16.94 -32.26 -1.26
N ASN A 276 16.94 -33.45 -0.65
CA ASN A 276 18.12 -34.01 -0.01
C ASN A 276 19.32 -34.04 -0.97
N ILE A 277 19.11 -34.54 -2.19
CA ILE A 277 20.16 -34.64 -3.21
C ILE A 277 20.66 -33.26 -3.63
N VAL A 278 19.75 -32.37 -4.04
CA VAL A 278 20.12 -31.09 -4.66
C VAL A 278 20.65 -30.10 -3.61
N SER A 279 20.01 -30.02 -2.45
CA SER A 279 20.44 -29.13 -1.36
C SER A 279 21.85 -29.50 -0.86
N TRP A 280 22.16 -30.81 -0.78
CA TRP A 280 23.50 -31.24 -0.41
C TRP A 280 24.54 -30.88 -1.46
N GLN A 281 24.28 -31.13 -2.75
CA GLN A 281 25.21 -30.76 -3.83
C GLN A 281 25.53 -29.26 -3.85
N ARG A 282 24.56 -28.43 -3.45
CA ARG A 282 24.69 -26.96 -3.40
C ARG A 282 25.20 -26.44 -2.06
N SER A 283 25.33 -27.30 -1.05
CA SER A 283 25.90 -26.92 0.24
C SER A 283 27.39 -26.59 0.09
N ALA A 284 27.79 -25.41 0.58
CA ALA A 284 29.21 -25.05 0.67
C ALA A 284 30.00 -26.05 1.54
N ARG A 285 29.33 -26.75 2.46
CA ARG A 285 29.94 -27.79 3.29
C ARG A 285 30.24 -29.05 2.48
N ALA A 286 29.31 -29.48 1.64
CA ALA A 286 29.53 -30.61 0.74
C ALA A 286 30.68 -30.31 -0.23
N GLN A 287 30.67 -29.13 -0.85
CA GLN A 287 31.71 -28.69 -1.78
C GLN A 287 33.09 -28.63 -1.14
N ARG A 288 33.19 -28.11 0.10
CA ARG A 288 34.48 -28.06 0.83
C ARG A 288 35.00 -29.43 1.26
N THR A 289 34.12 -30.36 1.61
CA THR A 289 34.51 -31.65 2.19
C THR A 289 34.67 -32.74 1.14
N GLY A 290 34.04 -32.59 -0.02
CA GLY A 290 33.98 -33.61 -1.08
C GLY A 290 33.19 -34.86 -0.67
N LYS A 291 32.52 -34.85 0.48
CA LYS A 291 31.76 -36.01 0.98
C LYS A 291 30.40 -36.10 0.31
N THR A 292 29.98 -37.32 0.00
CA THR A 292 28.59 -37.58 -0.43
C THR A 292 27.63 -37.36 0.75
N LEU A 293 26.33 -37.23 0.45
CA LEU A 293 25.29 -37.10 1.47
C LEU A 293 25.35 -38.29 2.44
N GLU A 294 25.47 -39.50 1.90
CA GLU A 294 25.59 -40.75 2.66
C GLU A 294 26.82 -40.79 3.57
N GLN A 295 27.98 -40.35 3.07
CA GLN A 295 29.20 -40.30 3.88
C GLN A 295 29.10 -39.25 5.01
N TRP A 296 28.30 -38.21 4.82
CA TRP A 296 28.14 -37.14 5.81
C TRP A 296 27.09 -37.49 6.85
N PHE A 297 25.90 -37.91 6.42
CA PHE A 297 24.75 -38.14 7.29
C PHE A 297 24.59 -39.61 7.70
N GLY A 298 25.29 -40.55 7.05
CA GLY A 298 25.15 -41.98 7.33
C GLY A 298 23.85 -42.60 6.82
N CYS A 299 23.09 -41.89 5.97
CA CYS A 299 21.85 -42.35 5.37
C CYS A 299 21.73 -41.91 3.91
N THR A 300 20.92 -42.62 3.13
CA THR A 300 20.64 -42.27 1.73
C THR A 300 19.72 -41.03 1.63
N ALA A 301 19.52 -40.51 0.43
CA ALA A 301 18.53 -39.45 0.19
C ALA A 301 17.08 -39.87 0.54
N TRP A 302 16.83 -41.18 0.66
CA TRP A 302 15.58 -41.78 1.12
C TRP A 302 15.52 -41.96 2.63
N CYS A 303 16.47 -41.40 3.37
CA CYS A 303 16.61 -41.53 4.82
C CYS A 303 16.73 -43.00 5.28
N THR A 304 17.18 -43.89 4.41
CA THR A 304 17.40 -45.30 4.74
C THR A 304 18.84 -45.53 5.14
N ASN A 305 19.06 -46.49 6.05
CA ASN A 305 20.41 -46.93 6.38
C ASN A 305 20.98 -47.79 5.22
N PRO A 306 22.08 -47.38 4.57
CA PRO A 306 22.68 -48.15 3.47
C PRO A 306 23.15 -49.55 3.89
N ASN A 307 23.41 -49.76 5.19
CA ASN A 307 23.82 -51.05 5.77
C ASN A 307 22.66 -51.84 6.38
N ASN A 308 21.46 -51.27 6.47
CA ASN A 308 20.27 -51.95 6.96
C ASN A 308 18.99 -51.34 6.38
N LEU A 309 18.55 -51.83 5.22
CA LEU A 309 17.41 -51.31 4.46
C LEU A 309 16.06 -51.36 5.21
N THR A 310 15.98 -52.07 6.33
CA THR A 310 14.77 -52.12 7.19
C THR A 310 14.74 -51.03 8.26
N ALA A 311 15.87 -50.34 8.49
CA ALA A 311 15.95 -49.21 9.41
C ALA A 311 15.78 -47.89 8.64
N SER A 312 14.58 -47.31 8.72
CA SER A 312 14.33 -45.93 8.28
C SER A 312 14.71 -44.97 9.41
N TYR A 313 15.62 -44.04 9.15
CA TYR A 313 15.92 -42.95 10.07
C TYR A 313 14.93 -41.81 9.84
N CYS A 314 14.15 -41.46 10.86
CA CYS A 314 13.31 -40.28 10.82
C CYS A 314 14.21 -39.03 10.89
N MET A 315 14.56 -38.43 9.76
CA MET A 315 15.30 -37.15 9.71
C MET A 315 14.39 -35.96 10.07
N PHE A 316 13.80 -35.98 11.26
CA PHE A 316 13.38 -34.76 11.94
C PHE A 316 14.40 -34.33 13.02
N ALA A 317 15.50 -35.08 13.18
CA ALA A 317 16.56 -34.81 14.15
C ALA A 317 17.88 -34.39 13.48
N GLY A 318 17.91 -33.19 12.90
CA GLY A 318 19.16 -32.48 12.59
C GLY A 318 19.29 -32.02 11.14
N CYS A 319 19.12 -30.71 10.92
CA CYS A 319 19.11 -29.98 9.63
C CYS A 319 17.83 -30.16 8.78
N GLY A 320 17.03 -29.09 8.73
CA GLY A 320 15.90 -28.95 7.81
C GLY A 320 14.55 -28.95 8.53
N TYR A 321 14.17 -27.82 9.12
CA TYR A 321 12.75 -27.54 9.27
C TYR A 321 12.25 -27.13 7.90
N VAL A 322 11.55 -28.02 7.19
CA VAL A 322 10.58 -27.59 6.19
C VAL A 322 9.41 -27.03 6.99
N VAL A 323 9.41 -25.71 7.17
CA VAL A 323 8.23 -25.01 7.66
C VAL A 323 7.40 -24.74 6.42
N THR A 324 6.46 -25.64 6.12
CA THR A 324 5.33 -25.26 5.27
C THR A 324 4.53 -24.21 6.05
N ALA A 325 4.42 -23.01 5.49
CA ALA A 325 3.60 -21.94 6.05
C ALA A 325 2.11 -22.29 6.02
#